data_AF-S7X4M8-F1
#
_entry.id   AF-S7X4M8-F1
#
_cell.length_a   1.000
_cell.length_b   1.000
_cell.length_c   1.000
_cell.angle_alpha   90.00
_cell.angle_beta   90.00
_cell.angle_gamma   90.00
#
_symmetry.space_group_name_H-M   'P 1'
#
loop_
_entity.id
_entity.type
_entity.pdbx_description
1 polymer ?
#
loop_
_entity_poly.entity_id
_entity_poly.type
_entity_poly.pdbx_seq_one_letter_code
_entity_poly.pdbx_strand_id
1 'polypeptide(L)' 'MVQMQDEETGELILVNTSSKKVRQNYNQFYNDKVNYFKDSFTKSGAGVIDCRVDESYVKKLLGYFKRRG' A
#
# COMPACT_ATOMS: atom_id res chain seq x y z
N MET A 1 -6.72 -4.02 -22.94
CA MET A 1 -8.01 -4.07 -22.21
C MET A 1 -8.20 -5.49 -21.73
N VAL A 2 -8.68 -5.67 -20.50
CA VAL A 2 -8.93 -6.97 -19.88
C VAL A 2 -10.37 -6.95 -19.37
N GLN A 3 -11.14 -7.98 -19.71
CA GLN A 3 -12.47 -8.18 -19.14
C GLN A 3 -12.27 -8.81 -17.76
N MET A 4 -12.69 -8.08 -16.72
CA MET A 4 -12.64 -8.54 -15.33
C MET A 4 -14.07 -8.74 -14.84
N GLN A 5 -14.28 -9.78 -14.05
CA GLN A 5 -15.52 -9.98 -13.31
C GLN A 5 -15.34 -9.33 -11.94
N ASP A 6 -16.29 -8.50 -11.55
CA ASP A 6 -16.37 -8.00 -10.18
C ASP A 6 -16.89 -9.13 -9.28
N GLU A 7 -16.10 -9.53 -8.29
CA GLU A 7 -16.43 -10.62 -7.36
C GLU A 7 -17.52 -10.21 -6.34
N GLU A 8 -17.75 -8.90 -6.12
CA GLU A 8 -18.79 -8.43 -5.20
C GLU A 8 -20.17 -8.29 -5.87
N THR A 9 -20.20 -7.96 -7.17
CA THR A 9 -21.46 -7.67 -7.90
C THR A 9 -21.78 -8.67 -9.02
N GLY A 10 -20.79 -9.42 -9.49
CA GLY A 10 -20.91 -10.34 -10.62
C GLY A 10 -20.89 -9.68 -12.00
N GLU A 11 -20.74 -8.35 -12.08
CA GLU A 11 -20.71 -7.64 -13.36
C GLU A 11 -19.38 -7.82 -14.12
N LEU A 12 -19.47 -7.89 -15.45
CA LEU A 12 -18.31 -7.96 -16.34
C LEU A 12 -17.90 -6.55 -16.78
N ILE A 13 -16.78 -6.07 -16.23
CA ILE A 13 -16.22 -4.75 -16.51
C ILE A 13 -15.02 -4.83 -17.45
N LEU A 14 -15.02 -3.97 -18.46
CA LEU A 14 -13.91 -3.81 -19.40
C LEU A 14 -12.88 -2.83 -18.81
N VAL A 15 -11.80 -3.36 -18.26
CA VAL A 15 -10.75 -2.57 -17.61
C VAL A 15 -9.60 -2.30 -18.58
N ASN A 16 -9.28 -1.03 -18.81
CA ASN A 16 -8.14 -0.63 -19.63
C ASN A 16 -6.83 -0.67 -18.82
N THR A 17 -6.22 -1.85 -18.73
CA THR A 17 -4.93 -2.07 -18.05
C THR A 17 -3.70 -1.53 -18.83
N SER A 18 -3.87 -1.19 -20.10
CA SER A 18 -2.79 -0.70 -20.98
C SER A 18 -2.43 0.78 -20.78
N SER A 19 -3.32 1.58 -20.19
CA SER A 19 -3.15 3.03 -20.10
C SER A 19 -2.01 3.43 -19.13
N LYS A 20 -0.96 4.03 -19.67
CA LYS A 20 0.14 4.62 -18.88
C LYS A 20 -0.35 5.69 -17.91
N LYS A 21 -1.30 6.52 -18.35
CA LYS A 21 -1.91 7.60 -17.54
C LYS A 21 -2.63 7.03 -16.33
N VAL A 22 -3.38 5.94 -16.50
CA VAL A 22 -4.09 5.28 -15.38
C VAL A 22 -3.09 4.71 -14.37
N ARG A 23 -2.02 4.04 -14.82
CA ARG A 23 -0.95 3.54 -13.92
C ARG A 23 -0.27 4.66 -13.13
N GLN A 24 0.04 5.77 -13.79
CA GLN A 24 0.66 6.94 -13.14
C GLN A 24 -0.28 7.55 -12.10
N ASN A 25 -1.56 7.73 -12.44
CA ASN A 25 -2.57 8.26 -11.51
C ASN A 25 -2.74 7.35 -10.29
N TYR A 26 -2.79 6.02 -10.48
CA TYR A 26 -2.90 5.07 -9.38
C TYR A 26 -1.66 5.11 -8.46
N ASN A 27 -0.46 5.16 -9.04
CA ASN A 27 0.77 5.32 -8.26
C ASN A 27 0.78 6.60 -7.43
N GLN A 28 0.35 7.72 -8.02
CA GLN A 28 0.23 8.99 -7.29
C GLN A 28 -0.78 8.88 -6.14
N PHE A 29 -1.98 8.37 -6.42
CA PHE A 29 -3.01 8.15 -5.42
C PHE A 29 -2.53 7.27 -4.26
N TYR A 30 -1.85 6.16 -4.55
CA TYR A 30 -1.27 5.28 -3.54
C TYR A 30 -0.25 6.02 -2.66
N ASN A 31 0.68 6.75 -3.29
CA ASN A 31 1.70 7.52 -2.57
C ASN A 31 1.08 8.57 -1.65
N ASP A 32 0.04 9.28 -2.12
CA ASP A 32 -0.67 10.28 -1.31
C ASP A 32 -1.33 9.65 -0.08
N LYS A 33 -1.96 8.48 -0.24
CA LYS A 33 -2.55 7.72 0.88
C LYS A 33 -1.51 7.25 1.89
N VAL A 34 -0.38 6.72 1.42
CA VAL A 34 0.73 6.28 2.28
C VAL A 34 1.32 7.47 3.05
N ASN A 35 1.50 8.61 2.38
CA ASN A 35 2.00 9.83 3.02
C ASN A 35 1.06 10.34 4.11
N TYR A 36 -0.24 10.40 3.81
CA TYR A 36 -1.27 10.78 4.79
C TYR A 36 -1.26 9.86 6.02
N PHE A 37 -1.20 8.55 5.80
CA PHE A 37 -1.09 7.56 6.88
C PHE A 37 0.15 7.80 7.74
N LYS A 38 1.33 7.92 7.11
CA LYS A 38 2.60 8.14 7.82
C LYS A 38 2.57 9.43 8.65
N ASP A 39 2.10 10.53 8.07
CA ASP A 39 2.03 11.82 8.74
C ASP A 39 1.09 11.78 9.95
N SER A 40 -0.13 11.23 9.75
CA SER A 40 -1.14 11.14 10.81
C SER A 40 -0.66 10.28 11.98
N PHE A 41 -0.13 9.08 11.70
CA PHE A 41 0.34 8.17 12.75
C PHE A 41 1.58 8.70 13.47
N THR A 42 2.51 9.35 12.74
CA THR A 42 3.69 9.97 13.34
C THR A 42 3.29 11.09 14.30
N LYS A 43 2.33 11.95 13.91
CA LYS A 43 1.79 13.01 14.77
C LYS A 43 1.10 12.46 16.02
N SER A 44 0.48 11.29 15.94
CA SER A 44 -0.10 10.59 17.09
C SER A 44 0.92 9.83 17.95
N GLY A 45 2.22 9.92 17.66
CA GLY A 45 3.27 9.18 18.37
C GLY A 45 3.29 7.68 18.07
N ALA A 46 2.49 7.23 17.11
CA ALA A 46 2.37 5.83 16.75
C ALA A 46 3.57 5.39 15.89
N GLY A 47 3.96 4.14 16.12
CA GLY A 47 5.02 3.48 15.40
C GLY A 47 4.57 2.80 14.12
N VAL A 48 5.39 2.83 13.07
CA VAL A 48 5.13 2.08 11.83
C VAL A 48 6.31 1.16 11.51
N ILE A 49 6.01 -0.09 11.16
CA ILE A 49 6.98 -1.08 10.67
C ILE A 49 6.46 -1.62 9.35
N ASP A 50 7.24 -1.42 8.29
CA ASP A 50 7.00 -2.02 6.99
C ASP A 50 7.74 -3.36 6.88
N CYS A 51 7.01 -4.42 6.55
CA CYS A 51 7.55 -5.77 6.39
C CYS A 51 6.99 -6.40 5.11
N ARG A 52 7.87 -6.60 4.13
CA ARG A 52 7.54 -7.36 2.92
C ARG A 52 7.50 -8.86 3.26
N VAL A 53 6.81 -9.65 2.45
CA VAL A 53 6.56 -11.08 2.71
C VAL A 53 7.84 -11.93 2.70
N ASP A 54 8.85 -11.50 1.95
CA ASP A 54 10.18 -12.11 1.90
C ASP A 54 11.12 -11.61 3.01
N GLU A 55 10.69 -10.62 3.80
CA GLU A 55 11.45 -10.13 4.94
C GLU A 55 11.04 -10.88 6.22
N SER A 56 12.02 -11.17 7.07
CA SER A 56 11.74 -11.74 8.39
C SER A 56 11.13 -10.67 9.31
N TYR A 57 9.83 -10.81 9.61
CA TYR A 57 9.12 -9.92 10.53
C TYR A 57 9.79 -9.90 11.93
N VAL A 58 10.39 -11.01 12.37
CA VAL A 58 11.14 -11.09 13.64
C VAL A 58 12.34 -10.14 13.63
N LYS A 59 13.13 -10.15 12.56
CA LYS A 59 14.30 -9.24 12.43
C LYS A 59 13.87 -7.78 12.34
N LYS A 60 12.78 -7.49 11.63
CA LYS A 60 12.19 -6.15 11.54
C LYS A 60 11.74 -5.62 12.89
N LEU A 61 10.98 -6.42 13.65
CA LEU A 61 10.55 -6.08 15.01
C LEU A 61 11.73 -5.84 15.94
N LEU A 62 12.72 -6.75 15.95
CA LEU A 62 13.92 -6.58 16.78
C LEU A 62 14.65 -5.27 16.46
N GLY A 63 14.88 -4.98 15.18
CA GLY A 63 15.54 -3.75 14.74
C GLY A 63 14.74 -2.49 15.09
N TYR A 64 13.41 -2.58 15.08
CA TYR A 64 12.53 -1.48 15.43
C TYR A 64 12.60 -1.14 16.93
N PHE A 65 12.43 -2.14 17.80
CA PHE A 65 12.48 -1.92 19.24
C PHE A 65 13.87 -1.49 19.73
N LYS A 66 14.96 -2.01 19.12
CA LYS A 66 16.32 -1.57 19.42
C LYS A 66 16.61 -0.09 19.14
N ARG A 67 15.86 0.56 18.23
CA ARG A 67 16.03 2.00 17.94
C ARG A 67 15.21 2.90 18.87
N ARG A 68 14.26 2.32 19.60
CA ARG A 68 13.35 3.04 20.50
C ARG A 68 13.71 2.87 21.98
N GLY A 69 14.42 1.80 22.33
CA GLY A 69 14.99 1.56 23.66
C GLY A 69 16.37 2.16 23.84
#